data_AF-A0A7S3MFR4-F1
#
_entry.id   AF-A0A7S3MFR4-F1
#
_cell.length_a   1.000
_cell.length_b   1.000
_cell.length_c   1.000
_cell.angle_alpha   90.00
_cell.angle_beta   90.00
_cell.angle_gamma   90.00
#
_symmetry.space_group_name_H-M   'P 1'
#
loop_
_entity.id
_entity.type
_entity.pdbx_description
1 polymer ?
#
loop_
_entity_poly.entity_id
_entity_poly.type
_entity_poly.pdbx_seq_one_letter_code
_entity_poly.pdbx_strand_id
1 'polypeptide(L)'
;GEGFCVFSDIAVACNLALKEYPDDVKQILIIDLDVHQGNGNAVLFKNDPRVFTFSMHCKDNYFSKKEHSNIDVEVEAGCQDEEYLAKLNLWLPILFEKVQPQLVFFQAGVDIYEGDRLGKLKITRTGLQQRNQAVYREIVKRKIKCVVTMGGGYPR
;
A
#
# COMPACT_ATOMS: atom_id res chain seq x y z
N GLY A 1 -8.32 -10.22 13.68
CA GLY A 1 -7.01 -10.35 13.03
C GLY A 1 -7.03 -11.48 12.03
N GLU A 2 -6.33 -11.31 10.92
CA GLU A 2 -6.14 -12.28 9.81
C GLU A 2 -4.71 -12.09 9.28
N GLY A 3 -4.09 -13.13 8.69
CA GLY A 3 -2.81 -12.98 7.98
C GLY A 3 -1.65 -12.44 8.82
N PHE A 4 -1.42 -13.00 10.02
CA PHE A 4 -0.42 -12.54 11.01
C PHE A 4 -0.65 -11.15 11.63
N CYS A 5 -1.69 -10.41 11.24
CA CYS A 5 -2.06 -9.13 11.85
C CYS A 5 -3.12 -9.33 12.95
N VAL A 6 -2.77 -9.00 14.21
CA VAL A 6 -3.73 -9.04 15.33
C VAL A 6 -4.68 -7.84 15.29
N PHE A 7 -4.11 -6.66 15.08
CA PHE A 7 -4.79 -5.36 14.88
C PHE A 7 -4.29 -4.72 13.58
N SER A 8 -5.11 -3.86 12.94
CA SER A 8 -4.61 -2.97 11.89
C SER A 8 -4.04 -1.72 12.56
N ASP A 9 -2.72 -1.67 12.67
CA ASP A 9 -1.95 -0.53 13.18
C ASP A 9 -2.17 0.73 12.32
N ILE A 10 -2.16 0.59 11.00
CA ILE A 10 -2.47 1.67 10.06
C ILE A 10 -3.87 2.22 10.32
N ALA A 11 -4.88 1.35 10.49
CA ALA A 11 -6.25 1.83 10.71
C ALA A 11 -6.40 2.57 12.04
N VAL A 12 -5.74 2.09 13.09
CA VAL A 12 -5.69 2.80 14.38
C VAL A 12 -5.04 4.17 14.21
N ALA A 13 -3.87 4.23 13.55
CA ALA A 13 -3.14 5.48 13.33
C ALA A 13 -3.93 6.48 12.46
N CYS A 14 -4.64 6.02 11.42
CA CYS A 14 -5.51 6.87 10.59
C CYS A 14 -6.64 7.49 11.43
N ASN A 15 -7.32 6.68 12.24
CA ASN A 15 -8.41 7.17 13.09
C ASN A 15 -7.92 8.16 14.14
N LEU A 16 -6.75 7.93 14.73
CA LEU A 16 -6.11 8.88 15.63
C LEU A 16 -5.75 10.19 14.92
N ALA A 17 -5.14 10.11 13.73
CA ALA A 17 -4.77 11.30 12.96
C ALA A 17 -5.99 12.17 12.62
N LEU A 18 -7.09 11.55 12.15
CA LEU A 18 -8.34 12.24 11.85
C LEU A 18 -9.01 12.86 13.10
N LYS A 19 -8.82 12.24 14.27
CA LYS A 19 -9.43 12.69 15.53
C LYS A 19 -8.62 13.81 16.20
N GLU A 20 -7.31 13.65 16.26
CA GLU A 20 -6.42 14.55 17.02
C GLU A 20 -5.93 15.74 16.21
N TYR A 21 -5.91 15.62 14.88
CA TYR A 21 -5.46 16.67 13.97
C TYR A 21 -6.51 17.00 12.88
N PRO A 22 -7.78 17.27 13.23
CA PRO A 22 -8.87 17.43 12.26
C PRO A 22 -8.72 18.65 11.34
N ASP A 23 -7.96 19.67 11.76
CA ASP A 23 -7.68 20.86 10.95
C ASP A 23 -6.59 20.60 9.89
N ASP A 24 -5.66 19.69 10.19
CA ASP A 24 -4.51 19.34 9.33
C ASP A 24 -4.75 18.11 8.45
N VAL A 25 -5.59 17.17 8.91
CA VAL A 25 -5.80 15.86 8.27
C VAL A 25 -7.29 15.62 8.07
N LYS A 26 -7.74 15.76 6.83
CA LYS A 26 -9.14 15.56 6.42
C LYS A 26 -9.30 14.40 5.45
N GLN A 27 -8.24 14.11 4.71
CA GLN A 27 -8.14 13.03 3.75
C GLN A 27 -6.80 12.32 3.89
N ILE A 28 -6.87 11.01 4.09
CA ILE A 28 -5.72 10.10 4.18
C ILE A 28 -5.70 9.21 2.94
N LEU A 29 -4.50 8.92 2.43
CA LEU A 29 -4.27 7.90 1.41
C LEU A 29 -3.41 6.77 2.00
N ILE A 30 -3.92 5.55 1.98
CA ILE A 30 -3.14 4.34 2.26
C ILE A 30 -2.64 3.78 0.92
N ILE A 31 -1.32 3.72 0.76
CA ILE A 31 -0.65 3.05 -0.36
C ILE A 31 -0.08 1.75 0.18
N ASP A 32 -0.74 0.65 -0.14
CA ASP A 32 -0.34 -0.69 0.28
C ASP A 32 0.33 -1.45 -0.89
N LEU A 33 1.64 -1.68 -0.74
CA LEU A 33 2.48 -2.39 -1.72
C LEU A 33 3.04 -3.71 -1.15
N ASP A 34 2.38 -4.26 -0.14
CA ASP A 34 2.57 -5.65 0.28
C ASP A 34 2.15 -6.64 -0.82
N VAL A 35 2.76 -7.83 -0.86
CA VAL A 35 2.38 -8.84 -1.85
C VAL A 35 0.98 -9.39 -1.62
N HIS A 36 0.48 -9.33 -0.38
CA HIS A 36 -0.87 -9.72 0.02
C HIS A 36 -1.83 -8.52 -0.06
N GLN A 37 -3.10 -8.79 -0.31
CA GLN A 37 -4.09 -7.72 -0.29
C GLN A 37 -4.26 -7.15 1.12
N GLY A 38 -4.29 -5.83 1.24
CA GLY A 38 -4.58 -5.08 2.47
C GLY A 38 -6.04 -5.14 2.93
N ASN A 39 -6.63 -6.34 2.98
CA ASN A 39 -8.06 -6.57 3.21
C ASN A 39 -8.58 -5.95 4.52
N GLY A 40 -7.77 -5.95 5.58
CA GLY A 40 -8.15 -5.35 6.86
C GLY A 40 -8.45 -3.85 6.74
N ASN A 41 -7.59 -3.09 6.05
CA ASN A 41 -7.82 -1.66 5.83
C ASN A 41 -9.00 -1.41 4.90
N ALA A 42 -9.15 -2.22 3.85
CA ALA A 42 -10.27 -2.15 2.92
C ALA A 42 -11.63 -2.29 3.64
N VAL A 43 -11.77 -3.29 4.53
CA VAL A 43 -13.00 -3.52 5.30
C VAL A 43 -13.26 -2.38 6.29
N LEU A 44 -12.24 -1.98 7.04
CA LEU A 44 -12.39 -0.97 8.10
C LEU A 44 -12.78 0.41 7.55
N PHE A 45 -12.29 0.78 6.37
CA PHE A 45 -12.54 2.10 5.77
C PHE A 45 -13.55 2.10 4.63
N LYS A 46 -14.19 0.96 4.32
CA LYS A 46 -15.18 0.82 3.23
C LYS A 46 -16.25 1.93 3.21
N ASN A 47 -16.68 2.39 4.39
CA ASN A 47 -17.73 3.40 4.54
C ASN A 47 -17.22 4.74 5.08
N ASP A 48 -15.89 4.93 5.15
CA ASP A 48 -15.30 6.19 5.60
C ASP A 48 -14.56 6.87 4.44
N PRO A 49 -15.18 7.87 3.77
CA PRO A 49 -14.57 8.52 2.62
C PRO A 49 -13.30 9.31 2.96
N ARG A 50 -13.02 9.58 4.24
CA ARG A 50 -11.82 10.31 4.69
C ARG A 50 -10.55 9.49 4.57
N VAL A 51 -10.65 8.18 4.36
CA VAL A 51 -9.51 7.29 4.15
C VAL A 51 -9.66 6.57 2.82
N PHE A 52 -8.75 6.85 1.89
CA PHE A 52 -8.70 6.19 0.59
C PHE A 52 -7.69 5.04 0.62
N THR A 53 -8.13 3.84 0.25
CA THR A 53 -7.33 2.62 0.25
C THR A 53 -6.92 2.24 -1.18
N PHE A 54 -5.62 2.19 -1.42
CA PHE A 54 -5.02 1.65 -2.63
C PHE A 54 -4.18 0.42 -2.28
N SER A 55 -4.43 -0.70 -2.95
CA SER A 55 -3.63 -1.92 -2.81
C SER A 55 -3.16 -2.40 -4.18
N MET A 56 -1.85 -2.62 -4.32
CA MET A 56 -1.27 -3.27 -5.50
C MET A 56 -0.54 -4.54 -5.07
N HIS A 57 -1.17 -5.69 -5.29
CA HIS A 57 -0.80 -6.97 -4.69
C HIS A 57 -0.75 -8.10 -5.74
N CYS A 58 -0.14 -9.22 -5.39
CA CYS A 58 -0.11 -10.37 -6.28
C CYS A 58 -1.47 -11.09 -6.26
N LYS A 59 -2.03 -11.30 -7.46
CA LYS A 59 -3.34 -11.92 -7.67
C LYS A 59 -3.47 -13.30 -7.00
N ASP A 60 -2.40 -14.07 -7.05
CA ASP A 60 -2.37 -15.47 -6.61
C ASP A 60 -1.86 -15.66 -5.17
N ASN A 61 -1.57 -14.58 -4.44
CA ASN A 61 -0.99 -14.64 -3.08
C ASN A 61 -2.04 -14.69 -1.95
N TYR A 62 -3.32 -14.68 -2.28
CA TYR A 62 -4.39 -14.61 -1.30
C TYR A 62 -5.30 -15.84 -1.39
N PHE A 63 -5.41 -16.58 -0.30
CA PHE A 63 -6.19 -17.84 -0.23
C PHE A 63 -7.63 -17.63 0.24
N SER A 64 -7.91 -16.56 0.98
CA SER A 64 -9.26 -16.18 1.42
C SER A 64 -9.95 -15.30 0.37
N LYS A 65 -11.22 -14.97 0.61
CA LYS A 65 -11.97 -14.07 -0.26
C LYS A 65 -11.33 -12.68 -0.19
N LYS A 66 -10.89 -12.16 -1.35
CA LYS A 66 -10.40 -10.78 -1.45
C LYS A 66 -11.52 -9.80 -1.09
N GLU A 67 -11.14 -8.76 -0.36
CA GLU A 67 -12.01 -7.62 -0.04
C GLU A 67 -11.86 -6.55 -1.13
N HIS A 68 -12.59 -5.44 -0.99
CA HIS A 68 -12.55 -4.36 -1.97
C HIS A 68 -11.98 -3.09 -1.34
N SER A 69 -10.76 -2.75 -1.75
CA SER A 69 -10.19 -1.43 -1.52
C SER A 69 -10.92 -0.41 -2.40
N ASN A 70 -10.61 0.88 -2.25
CA ASN A 70 -11.11 1.87 -3.20
C ASN A 70 -10.53 1.64 -4.61
N ILE A 71 -9.25 1.23 -4.68
CA ILE A 71 -8.60 0.74 -5.89
C ILE A 71 -7.73 -0.47 -5.54
N ASP A 72 -8.00 -1.59 -6.21
CA ASP A 72 -7.17 -2.79 -6.20
C ASP A 72 -6.50 -2.97 -7.58
N VAL A 73 -5.18 -3.18 -7.58
CA VAL A 73 -4.40 -3.46 -8.80
C VAL A 73 -3.75 -4.82 -8.65
N GLU A 74 -4.27 -5.80 -9.38
CA GLU A 74 -3.72 -7.15 -9.37
C GLU A 74 -2.46 -7.24 -10.25
N VAL A 75 -1.45 -7.91 -9.71
CA VAL A 75 -0.18 -8.22 -10.39
C VAL A 75 -0.06 -9.73 -10.54
N GLU A 76 0.29 -10.19 -11.75
CA GLU A 76 0.43 -11.62 -12.04
C GLU A 76 1.67 -12.22 -11.33
N ALA A 77 1.58 -13.49 -10.95
CA ALA A 77 2.70 -14.19 -10.34
C ALA A 77 3.92 -14.21 -11.28
N GLY A 78 5.12 -14.02 -10.72
CA GLY A 78 6.37 -13.95 -11.48
C GLY A 78 6.68 -12.59 -12.11
N CYS A 79 5.81 -11.57 -11.93
CA CYS A 79 6.06 -10.21 -12.37
C CYS A 79 7.41 -9.68 -11.84
N GLN A 80 8.13 -8.99 -12.71
CA GLN A 80 9.47 -8.46 -12.50
C GLN A 80 9.46 -6.93 -12.43
N ASP A 81 10.61 -6.36 -12.14
CA ASP A 81 10.80 -4.93 -11.89
C ASP A 81 10.12 -4.02 -12.92
N GLU A 82 10.36 -4.24 -14.22
CA GLU A 82 9.87 -3.34 -15.28
C GLU A 82 8.33 -3.26 -15.32
N GLU A 83 7.65 -4.41 -15.34
CA GLU A 83 6.19 -4.47 -15.38
C GLU A 83 5.57 -3.91 -14.09
N TYR A 84 6.12 -4.29 -12.94
CA TYR A 84 5.63 -3.84 -11.64
C TYR A 84 5.75 -2.31 -11.50
N LEU A 85 6.92 -1.76 -11.86
CA LEU A 85 7.17 -0.32 -11.80
C LEU A 85 6.36 0.45 -12.84
N ALA A 86 6.14 -0.10 -14.04
CA ALA A 86 5.28 0.53 -15.04
C ALA A 86 3.84 0.69 -14.52
N LYS A 87 3.28 -0.37 -13.92
CA LYS A 87 1.94 -0.32 -13.29
C LYS A 87 1.90 0.70 -12.15
N LEU A 88 2.88 0.68 -11.26
CA LEU A 88 2.93 1.61 -10.13
C LEU A 88 3.04 3.07 -10.60
N ASN A 89 3.94 3.35 -11.54
CA ASN A 89 4.16 4.70 -12.05
C ASN A 89 2.96 5.25 -12.83
N LEU A 90 2.11 4.38 -13.39
CA LEU A 90 0.83 4.79 -13.98
C LEU A 90 -0.16 5.25 -12.89
N TRP A 91 -0.28 4.48 -11.79
CA TRP A 91 -1.29 4.73 -10.76
C TRP A 91 -0.93 5.87 -9.81
N LEU A 92 0.33 6.03 -9.44
CA LEU A 92 0.71 7.01 -8.41
C LEU A 92 0.22 8.45 -8.74
N PRO A 93 0.47 9.02 -9.94
CA PRO A 93 -0.02 10.36 -10.25
C PRO A 93 -1.55 10.47 -10.15
N ILE A 94 -2.27 9.45 -10.66
CA ILE A 94 -3.73 9.38 -10.64
C ILE A 94 -4.25 9.38 -9.20
N LEU A 95 -3.64 8.59 -8.32
CA LEU A 95 -4.02 8.52 -6.90
C LEU A 95 -3.85 9.87 -6.22
N PHE A 96 -2.69 10.50 -6.37
CA PHE A 96 -2.42 11.77 -5.72
C PHE A 96 -3.30 12.91 -6.26
N GLU A 97 -3.61 12.93 -7.55
CA GLU A 97 -4.51 13.92 -8.15
C GLU A 97 -5.96 13.71 -7.73
N LYS A 98 -6.42 12.45 -7.67
CA LYS A 98 -7.78 12.10 -7.29
C LYS A 98 -8.06 12.33 -5.80
N VAL A 99 -7.12 11.94 -4.94
CA VAL A 99 -7.34 11.88 -3.49
C VAL A 99 -6.92 13.18 -2.82
N GLN A 100 -5.90 13.87 -3.32
CA GLN A 100 -5.34 15.09 -2.71
C GLN A 100 -5.13 14.97 -1.17
N PRO A 101 -4.45 13.90 -0.69
CA PRO A 101 -4.37 13.62 0.73
C PRO A 101 -3.47 14.63 1.46
N GLN A 102 -3.76 14.88 2.74
CA GLN A 102 -2.84 15.61 3.63
C GLN A 102 -1.85 14.68 4.36
N LEU A 103 -2.18 13.39 4.44
CA LEU A 103 -1.36 12.37 5.07
C LEU A 103 -1.38 11.08 4.24
N VAL A 104 -0.20 10.51 4.00
CA VAL A 104 -0.02 9.21 3.34
C VAL A 104 0.48 8.19 4.36
N PHE A 105 -0.15 7.03 4.39
CA PHE A 105 0.43 5.82 4.97
C PHE A 105 0.97 4.95 3.85
N PHE A 106 2.28 4.74 3.81
CA PHE A 106 2.92 3.87 2.84
C PHE A 106 3.32 2.56 3.53
N GLN A 107 2.57 1.49 3.26
CA GLN A 107 2.91 0.14 3.70
C GLN A 107 3.92 -0.45 2.72
N ALA A 108 5.19 -0.42 3.11
CA ALA A 108 6.32 -0.74 2.27
C ALA A 108 6.75 -2.22 2.41
N GLY A 109 5.80 -3.16 2.35
CA GLY A 109 6.04 -4.61 2.45
C GLY A 109 7.17 -5.07 1.52
N VAL A 110 8.04 -5.96 1.97
CA VAL A 110 9.21 -6.42 1.19
C VAL A 110 9.04 -7.83 0.64
N ASP A 111 7.90 -8.46 0.91
CA ASP A 111 7.55 -9.80 0.46
C ASP A 111 7.21 -9.92 -1.04
N ILE A 112 7.25 -8.80 -1.77
CA ILE A 112 7.30 -8.83 -3.24
C ILE A 112 8.70 -9.21 -3.78
N TYR A 113 9.71 -9.29 -2.89
CA TYR A 113 11.09 -9.62 -3.25
C TYR A 113 11.19 -11.04 -3.83
N GLU A 114 12.00 -11.23 -4.88
CA GLU A 114 12.25 -12.54 -5.49
C GLU A 114 12.77 -13.61 -4.50
N GLY A 115 13.43 -13.18 -3.42
CA GLY A 115 13.96 -14.03 -2.37
C GLY A 115 12.97 -14.35 -1.26
N ASP A 116 11.74 -13.82 -1.31
CA ASP A 116 10.71 -14.09 -0.31
C ASP A 116 10.17 -15.52 -0.42
N ARG A 117 9.84 -16.13 0.72
CA ARG A 117 9.30 -17.49 0.79
C ARG A 117 7.78 -17.54 0.58
N LEU A 118 7.07 -16.47 0.94
CA LEU A 118 5.62 -16.38 0.89
C LEU A 118 5.12 -15.58 -0.32
N GLY A 119 5.95 -14.68 -0.86
CA GLY A 119 5.66 -13.95 -2.09
C GLY A 119 5.82 -14.77 -3.38
N LYS A 120 5.02 -14.43 -4.40
CA LYS A 120 5.10 -15.01 -5.75
C LYS A 120 5.62 -14.03 -6.81
N LEU A 121 6.04 -12.83 -6.41
CA LEU A 121 6.64 -11.85 -7.33
C LEU A 121 8.16 -12.05 -7.43
N LYS A 122 8.77 -11.43 -8.43
CA LYS A 122 10.21 -11.50 -8.71
C LYS A 122 10.85 -10.12 -8.74
N ILE A 123 10.49 -9.29 -7.76
CA ILE A 123 11.05 -7.94 -7.68
C ILE A 123 12.45 -8.04 -7.09
N THR A 124 13.43 -7.39 -7.70
CA THR A 124 14.81 -7.39 -7.21
C THR A 124 14.97 -6.38 -6.07
N ARG A 125 16.14 -6.38 -5.41
CA ARG A 125 16.48 -5.33 -4.44
C ARG A 125 16.50 -3.94 -5.07
N THR A 126 16.97 -3.85 -6.32
CA THR A 126 16.95 -2.61 -7.10
C THR A 126 15.52 -2.20 -7.42
N GLY A 127 14.65 -3.14 -7.82
CA GLY A 127 13.23 -2.90 -8.03
C GLY A 127 12.52 -2.37 -6.79
N LEU A 128 12.77 -2.95 -5.61
CA LEU A 128 12.26 -2.47 -4.32
C LEU A 128 12.72 -1.03 -4.02
N GLN A 129 13.99 -0.72 -4.27
CA GLN A 129 14.51 0.63 -4.10
C GLN A 129 13.82 1.61 -5.04
N GLN A 130 13.66 1.25 -6.31
CA GLN A 130 13.00 2.07 -7.33
C GLN A 130 11.52 2.29 -7.01
N ARG A 131 10.82 1.25 -6.52
CA ARG A 131 9.44 1.34 -6.02
C ARG A 131 9.33 2.38 -4.90
N ASN A 132 10.16 2.26 -3.87
CA ASN A 132 10.14 3.20 -2.75
C ASN A 132 10.43 4.63 -3.22
N GLN A 133 11.43 4.79 -4.09
CA GLN A 133 11.74 6.09 -4.69
C GLN A 133 10.57 6.65 -5.51
N ALA A 134 9.81 5.83 -6.24
CA ALA A 134 8.63 6.30 -6.96
C ALA A 134 7.58 6.92 -6.03
N VAL A 135 7.26 6.23 -4.93
CA VAL A 135 6.33 6.74 -3.92
C VAL A 135 6.87 8.01 -3.25
N TYR A 136 8.14 8.01 -2.82
CA TYR A 136 8.77 9.16 -2.18
C TYR A 136 8.85 10.38 -3.09
N ARG A 137 9.12 10.20 -4.39
CA ARG A 137 9.13 11.31 -5.36
C ARG A 137 7.78 12.02 -5.40
N GLU A 138 6.68 11.29 -5.42
CA GLU A 138 5.34 11.89 -5.48
C GLU A 138 4.98 12.63 -4.19
N ILE A 139 5.37 12.07 -3.03
CA ILE A 139 5.20 12.68 -1.71
C ILE A 139 5.99 13.99 -1.60
N VAL A 140 7.30 13.96 -1.92
CA VAL A 140 8.18 15.14 -1.86
C VAL A 140 7.73 16.22 -2.83
N LYS A 141 7.41 15.84 -4.08
CA LYS A 141 6.90 16.76 -5.10
C LYS A 141 5.67 17.54 -4.62
N ARG A 142 4.80 16.91 -3.83
CA ARG A 142 3.55 17.49 -3.33
C ARG A 142 3.63 18.01 -1.89
N LYS A 143 4.77 17.86 -1.22
CA LYS A 143 4.99 18.28 0.18
C LYS A 143 3.97 17.66 1.15
N ILE A 144 3.63 16.40 0.94
CA ILE A 144 2.64 15.66 1.76
C ILE A 144 3.34 14.98 2.95
N LYS A 145 2.68 14.93 4.11
CA LYS A 145 3.18 14.19 5.28
C LYS A 145 3.09 12.69 5.01
N CYS A 146 4.10 11.91 5.37
CA CYS A 146 4.14 10.48 5.12
C CYS A 146 4.56 9.71 6.37
N VAL A 147 3.82 8.63 6.66
CA VAL A 147 4.20 7.59 7.61
C VAL A 147 4.51 6.34 6.80
N VAL A 148 5.71 5.79 7.00
CA VAL A 148 6.10 4.52 6.38
C VAL A 148 5.93 3.43 7.42
N THR A 149 5.17 2.39 7.06
CA THR A 149 5.05 1.18 7.86
C THR A 149 5.72 0.02 7.15
N MET A 150 6.19 -0.94 7.94
CA MET A 150 6.59 -2.23 7.40
C MET A 150 5.34 -3.06 7.10
N GLY A 151 5.46 -4.01 6.17
CA GLY A 151 4.47 -5.05 5.92
C GLY A 151 5.10 -6.42 6.13
N GLY A 152 4.71 -7.38 5.30
CA GLY A 152 5.33 -8.70 5.21
C GLY A 152 6.76 -8.65 4.65
N GLY A 153 7.46 -9.76 4.86
CA GLY A 153 8.87 -9.94 4.50
C GLY A 153 9.44 -11.16 5.20
N TYR A 154 9.65 -12.22 4.44
CA TYR A 154 9.95 -13.57 4.92
C TYR A 154 11.12 -14.13 4.10
N PRO A 155 12.36 -13.72 4.42
CA PRO A 155 13.53 -14.17 3.69
C PRO A 155 13.63 -15.71 3.73
N ARG A 156 14.08 -16.28 2.61
CA ARG A 156 14.52 -17.68 2.56
C ARG A 156 15.76 -17.93 3.40
#